data_AF-A0A350PJX8-F1
#
_entry.id   AF-A0A350PJX8-F1
#
_cell.length_a   1.000
_cell.length_b   1.000
_cell.length_c   1.000
_cell.angle_alpha   90.00
_cell.angle_beta   90.00
_cell.angle_gamma   90.00
#
_symmetry.space_group_name_H-M   'P 1'
#
loop_
_entity.id
_entity.type
_entity.pdbx_description
1 polymer ?
#
loop_
_entity_poly.entity_id
_entity_poly.type
_entity_poly.pdbx_seq_one_letter_code
_entity_poly.pdbx_strand_id
1 'polypeptide(L)'
;MGIDLKKMRQKLADLHNRGGNGGARFWKPSEGENVVRILPTKDGDPFKHFHFHYNVGEKSGFLCPKKNFGDECPVCDFVSKLYNDGDDDSVQMARKLVAKSRFFSPVVVRGEDAEGVKVWGYSKTVYEGLLQLVLNPDYGDITDPHNGTDLVLTYGKAPGAMYPSTNITARRKATAISTDSDQMSEYLDSEPDFDNLFEVKSKEDVTAILDRFLLGGESDTSEGVVVPNKTGGTDVDTAFKDLLNS
;
A
#
# COMPACT_ATOMS: atom_id res chain seq x y z
N MET A 1 -22.49 -38.97 -12.11
CA MET A 1 -21.82 -38.30 -10.97
C MET A 1 -22.69 -37.13 -10.55
N GLY A 2 -23.03 -37.03 -9.26
CA GLY A 2 -23.91 -35.99 -8.74
C GLY A 2 -23.18 -34.66 -8.55
N ILE A 3 -23.95 -33.61 -8.31
CA ILE A 3 -23.43 -32.29 -7.95
C ILE A 3 -22.63 -32.38 -6.64
N ASP A 4 -21.41 -31.86 -6.64
CA ASP A 4 -20.56 -31.75 -5.46
C ASP A 4 -21.07 -30.60 -4.57
N LEU A 5 -21.81 -30.97 -3.53
CA LEU A 5 -22.40 -30.03 -2.57
C LEU A 5 -21.36 -29.25 -1.77
N LYS A 6 -20.12 -29.75 -1.64
CA LYS A 6 -19.03 -29.02 -0.99
C LYS A 6 -18.54 -27.89 -1.90
N LYS A 7 -18.32 -28.17 -3.19
CA LYS A 7 -17.99 -27.14 -4.20
C LYS A 7 -19.10 -26.12 -4.38
N MET A 8 -20.37 -26.53 -4.33
CA MET A 8 -21.50 -25.58 -4.42
C MET A 8 -21.63 -24.70 -3.19
N ARG A 9 -21.36 -25.21 -1.98
CA ARG A 9 -21.30 -24.39 -0.76
C ARG A 9 -20.14 -23.42 -0.78
N GLN A 10 -18.99 -23.83 -1.31
CA GLN A 10 -17.84 -22.95 -1.48
C GLN A 10 -18.14 -21.83 -2.47
N LYS A 11 -18.67 -22.16 -3.66
CA LYS A 11 -19.15 -21.16 -4.63
C LYS A 11 -20.22 -20.23 -4.05
N LEU A 12 -21.10 -20.73 -3.19
CA LEU A 12 -22.13 -19.93 -2.52
C LEU A 12 -21.52 -19.00 -1.46
N ALA A 13 -20.51 -19.46 -0.70
CA ALA A 13 -19.76 -18.62 0.24
C ALA A 13 -18.97 -17.51 -0.49
N ASP A 14 -18.34 -17.85 -1.63
CA ASP A 14 -17.63 -16.90 -2.49
C ASP A 14 -18.58 -15.87 -3.12
N LEU A 15 -19.82 -16.29 -3.42
CA LEU A 15 -20.91 -15.41 -3.90
C LEU A 15 -21.46 -14.50 -2.79
N HIS A 16 -21.60 -14.98 -1.56
CA HIS A 16 -22.07 -14.17 -0.43
C HIS A 16 -21.00 -13.25 0.17
N ASN A 17 -19.71 -13.55 -0.05
CA ASN A 17 -18.62 -12.62 0.22
C ASN A 17 -18.52 -11.49 -0.83
N ARG A 18 -19.39 -11.47 -1.86
CA ARG A 18 -19.59 -10.31 -2.75
C ARG A 18 -20.43 -9.20 -2.10
N GLY A 19 -20.13 -8.92 -0.83
CA GLY A 19 -20.60 -7.75 -0.08
C GLY A 19 -19.51 -6.69 0.13
N GLY A 20 -18.28 -6.95 -0.31
CA GLY A 20 -17.30 -5.92 -0.57
C GLY A 20 -17.16 -5.78 -2.07
N ASN A 21 -17.05 -4.55 -2.58
CA ASN A 21 -16.44 -4.31 -3.89
C ASN A 21 -15.18 -5.18 -4.05
N GLY A 22 -14.79 -5.52 -5.28
CA GLY A 22 -13.50 -6.12 -5.59
C GLY A 22 -12.31 -5.19 -5.26
N GLY A 23 -12.25 -4.68 -4.04
CA GLY A 23 -11.11 -3.99 -3.48
C GLY A 23 -10.02 -5.01 -3.19
N ALA A 24 -8.79 -4.64 -3.50
CA ALA A 24 -7.65 -5.47 -3.17
C ALA A 24 -7.64 -5.76 -1.67
N ARG A 25 -7.39 -7.03 -1.31
CA ARG A 25 -7.18 -7.41 0.09
C ARG A 25 -5.81 -6.93 0.51
N PHE A 26 -5.76 -5.75 1.14
CA PHE A 26 -4.52 -5.21 1.66
C PHE A 26 -3.97 -6.11 2.76
N TRP A 27 -2.65 -6.29 2.75
CA TRP A 27 -1.92 -7.04 3.74
C TRP A 27 -0.83 -6.19 4.37
N LYS A 28 -0.60 -6.45 5.66
CA LYS A 28 0.44 -5.81 6.48
C LYS A 28 1.18 -6.91 7.23
N PRO A 29 2.51 -6.81 7.38
CA PRO A 29 3.26 -7.76 8.18
C PRO A 29 2.84 -7.67 9.65
N SER A 30 2.69 -8.83 10.30
CA SER A 30 2.57 -8.90 11.76
C SER A 30 3.94 -8.66 12.41
N GLU A 31 3.96 -8.35 13.70
CA GLU A 31 5.23 -8.24 14.44
C GLU A 31 6.00 -9.56 14.38
N GLY A 32 7.31 -9.47 14.14
CA GLY A 32 8.20 -10.61 13.95
C GLY A 32 8.47 -10.94 12.49
N GLU A 33 8.69 -12.23 12.21
CA GLU A 33 9.00 -12.73 10.87
C GLU A 33 7.74 -13.12 10.11
N ASN A 34 7.62 -12.62 8.89
CA ASN A 34 6.59 -12.99 7.92
C ASN A 34 7.29 -13.47 6.66
N VAL A 35 6.70 -14.42 5.94
CA VAL A 35 7.29 -14.90 4.68
C VAL A 35 6.30 -14.64 3.57
N VAL A 36 6.72 -13.90 2.56
CA VAL A 36 5.88 -13.53 1.42
C VAL A 36 6.55 -13.89 0.11
N ARG A 37 5.74 -14.06 -0.92
CA ARG A 37 6.17 -14.21 -2.30
C ARG A 37 5.55 -13.10 -3.13
N ILE A 38 6.38 -12.25 -3.74
CA ILE A 38 5.93 -11.23 -4.69
C ILE A 38 5.57 -11.94 -6.00
N LEU A 39 4.40 -11.60 -6.54
CA LEU A 39 3.90 -12.14 -7.80
C LEU A 39 4.33 -11.27 -8.97
N PRO A 40 4.52 -11.86 -10.16
CA PRO A 40 4.69 -11.08 -11.37
C PRO A 40 3.36 -10.40 -11.73
N THR A 41 3.44 -9.33 -12.52
CA THR A 41 2.31 -8.57 -13.03
C THR A 41 2.33 -8.57 -14.55
N LYS A 42 1.17 -8.41 -15.20
CA LYS A 42 1.07 -8.52 -16.67
C LYS A 42 1.84 -7.44 -17.42
N ASP A 43 1.99 -6.26 -16.82
CA ASP A 43 2.76 -5.15 -17.36
C ASP A 43 4.27 -5.29 -17.08
N GLY A 44 4.69 -6.30 -16.32
CA GLY A 44 6.08 -6.60 -16.00
C GLY A 44 6.68 -5.77 -14.88
N ASP A 45 5.90 -4.88 -14.24
CA ASP A 45 6.34 -4.10 -13.08
C ASP A 45 5.55 -4.46 -11.82
N PRO A 46 6.05 -5.40 -10.99
CA PRO A 46 5.35 -5.80 -9.77
C PRO A 46 5.42 -4.75 -8.65
N PHE A 47 6.13 -3.64 -8.81
CA PHE A 47 6.37 -2.64 -7.77
C PHE A 47 5.67 -1.31 -8.08
N LYS A 48 4.35 -1.30 -7.93
CA LYS A 48 3.52 -0.14 -8.26
C LYS A 48 3.87 1.06 -7.38
N HIS A 49 3.97 2.24 -7.98
CA HIS A 49 4.34 3.48 -7.30
C HIS A 49 3.23 4.52 -7.43
N PHE A 50 2.67 4.92 -6.29
CA PHE A 50 1.64 5.95 -6.19
C PHE A 50 2.10 7.13 -5.34
N HIS A 51 1.47 8.28 -5.54
CA HIS A 51 1.69 9.49 -4.78
C HIS A 51 0.42 9.94 -4.04
N PHE A 52 0.53 10.20 -2.75
CA PHE A 52 -0.59 10.60 -1.90
C PHE A 52 -0.35 11.92 -1.19
N HIS A 53 -1.37 12.76 -1.10
CA HIS A 53 -1.40 13.88 -0.18
C HIS A 53 -1.94 13.42 1.18
N TYR A 54 -1.27 13.87 2.25
CA TYR A 54 -1.66 13.62 3.64
C TYR A 54 -1.76 14.96 4.38
N ASN A 55 -2.46 14.96 5.50
CA ASN A 55 -2.58 16.13 6.39
C ASN A 55 -3.30 17.34 5.74
N VAL A 56 -4.15 17.11 4.74
CA VAL A 56 -4.94 18.15 4.07
C VAL A 56 -6.42 18.07 4.46
N GLY A 57 -6.71 17.75 5.72
CA GLY A 57 -8.10 17.63 6.22
C GLY A 57 -8.78 16.28 6.00
N GLU A 58 -8.25 15.39 5.17
CA GLU A 58 -8.66 13.99 5.10
C GLU A 58 -7.77 13.08 5.96
N LYS A 59 -8.40 12.19 6.74
CA LYS A 59 -7.73 11.32 7.72
C LYS A 59 -6.81 10.27 7.07
N SER A 60 -7.23 9.64 5.97
CA SER A 60 -6.48 8.59 5.26
C SER A 60 -5.57 9.14 4.15
N GLY A 61 -5.73 10.42 3.78
CA GLY A 61 -5.11 11.00 2.59
C GLY A 61 -5.75 10.53 1.28
N PHE A 62 -5.34 11.13 0.17
CA PHE A 62 -5.90 10.86 -1.16
C PHE A 62 -4.82 10.83 -2.24
N LEU A 63 -5.11 10.15 -3.35
CA LEU A 63 -4.22 10.09 -4.52
C LEU A 63 -4.00 11.49 -5.10
N CYS A 64 -2.74 11.86 -5.32
CA CYS A 64 -2.39 13.12 -5.98
C CYS A 64 -2.70 13.05 -7.49
N PRO A 65 -3.66 13.82 -8.03
CA PRO A 65 -4.02 13.72 -9.45
C PRO A 65 -2.83 14.03 -10.37
N LYS A 66 -2.09 15.10 -10.04
CA LYS A 66 -0.93 15.58 -10.81
C LYS A 66 0.23 14.59 -10.89
N LYS A 67 0.54 13.90 -9.79
CA LYS A 67 1.72 13.02 -9.73
C LYS A 67 1.46 11.61 -10.24
N ASN A 68 0.20 11.15 -10.21
CA ASN A 68 -0.16 9.83 -10.70
C ASN A 68 -0.67 9.86 -12.15
N PHE A 69 -1.44 10.89 -12.52
CA PHE A 69 -2.17 10.92 -13.80
C PHE A 69 -1.83 12.14 -14.68
N GLY A 70 -1.06 13.11 -14.17
CA GLY A 70 -0.71 14.33 -14.90
C GLY A 70 -1.79 15.42 -14.87
N ASP A 71 -2.87 15.20 -14.12
CA ASP A 71 -4.01 16.12 -14.00
C ASP A 71 -3.70 17.34 -13.11
N GLU A 72 -4.64 18.29 -13.05
CA GLU A 72 -4.51 19.45 -12.17
C GLU A 72 -4.70 19.06 -10.69
N CYS A 73 -3.81 19.54 -9.81
CA CYS A 73 -3.89 19.30 -8.37
C CYS A 73 -3.71 20.62 -7.60
N PRO A 74 -4.82 21.21 -7.11
CA PRO A 74 -4.80 22.44 -6.31
C PRO A 74 -3.84 22.37 -5.11
N VAL A 75 -3.74 21.21 -4.45
CA VAL A 75 -2.83 21.03 -3.31
C VAL A 75 -1.36 21.07 -3.73
N CYS A 76 -1.00 20.48 -4.88
CA CYS A 76 0.37 20.59 -5.40
C CYS A 76 0.72 22.05 -5.72
N ASP A 77 -0.20 22.79 -6.30
CA ASP A 77 0.04 24.19 -6.65
C ASP A 77 0.14 25.07 -5.39
N PHE A 78 -0.64 24.76 -4.36
CA PHE A 78 -0.50 25.39 -3.04
C PHE A 78 0.84 25.07 -2.38
N VAL A 79 1.27 23.80 -2.39
CA VAL A 79 2.59 23.38 -1.89
C VAL A 79 3.71 24.10 -2.63
N SER A 80 3.61 24.26 -3.95
CA SER A 80 4.58 25.03 -4.74
C SER A 80 4.62 26.51 -4.34
N LYS A 81 3.48 27.13 -4.04
CA LYS A 81 3.44 28.52 -3.52
C LYS A 81 4.15 28.63 -2.17
N LEU A 82 3.86 27.73 -1.23
CA LEU A 82 4.51 27.71 0.08
C LEU A 82 6.04 27.59 -0.01
N TYR A 83 6.54 26.76 -0.95
CA TYR A 83 7.99 26.67 -1.18
C TYR A 83 8.58 27.94 -1.80
N ASN A 84 7.82 28.67 -2.63
CA ASN A 84 8.26 29.91 -3.25
C ASN A 84 8.27 31.09 -2.27
N ASP A 85 7.35 31.11 -1.29
CA ASP A 85 7.32 32.12 -0.23
C ASP A 85 8.60 32.06 0.63
N GLY A 86 9.12 30.84 0.84
CA GLY A 86 10.49 30.59 1.29
C GLY A 86 10.77 30.88 2.77
N ASP A 87 9.78 31.37 3.53
CA ASP A 87 9.89 31.48 4.99
C ASP A 87 9.82 30.10 5.67
N ASP A 88 10.40 30.01 6.87
CA ASP A 88 10.55 28.74 7.58
C ASP A 88 9.22 28.06 7.88
N ASP A 89 8.17 28.83 8.17
CA ASP A 89 6.85 28.30 8.50
C ASP A 89 6.16 27.74 7.24
N SER A 90 6.22 28.47 6.13
CA SER A 90 5.72 28.02 4.82
C SER A 90 6.44 26.77 4.34
N VAL A 91 7.76 26.70 4.46
CA VAL A 91 8.56 25.51 4.09
C VAL A 91 8.19 24.32 4.97
N GLN A 92 7.99 24.52 6.28
CA GLN A 92 7.55 23.46 7.18
C GLN A 92 6.15 22.96 6.82
N MET A 93 5.21 23.85 6.50
CA MET A 93 3.88 23.48 6.05
C MET A 93 3.93 22.71 4.72
N ALA A 94 4.70 23.20 3.74
CA ALA A 94 4.87 22.54 2.45
C ALA A 94 5.37 21.10 2.61
N ARG A 95 6.35 20.85 3.51
CA ARG A 95 6.87 19.51 3.79
C ARG A 95 5.84 18.54 4.37
N LYS A 96 4.82 19.04 5.07
CA LYS A 96 3.72 18.24 5.63
C LYS A 96 2.68 17.89 4.57
N LEU A 97 2.43 18.78 3.62
CA LEU A 97 1.37 18.65 2.61
C LEU A 97 1.87 18.04 1.29
N VAL A 98 3.18 18.10 1.00
CA VAL A 98 3.76 17.57 -0.24
C VAL A 98 3.44 16.08 -0.40
N ALA A 99 3.09 15.70 -1.63
CA ALA A 99 2.73 14.33 -1.94
C ALA A 99 3.87 13.35 -1.59
N LYS A 100 3.53 12.23 -0.95
CA LYS A 100 4.47 11.20 -0.53
C LYS A 100 4.31 9.96 -1.39
N SER A 101 5.43 9.35 -1.77
CA SER A 101 5.44 8.08 -2.48
C SER A 101 4.98 6.93 -1.59
N ARG A 102 4.17 6.04 -2.15
CA ARG A 102 3.75 4.76 -1.59
C ARG A 102 3.92 3.69 -2.65
N PHE A 103 4.35 2.51 -2.20
CA PHE A 103 4.68 1.41 -3.09
C PHE A 103 3.86 0.18 -2.74
N PHE A 104 3.46 -0.58 -3.75
CA PHE A 104 2.58 -1.72 -3.59
C PHE A 104 2.99 -2.86 -4.51
N SER A 105 2.86 -4.08 -4.01
CA SER A 105 3.06 -5.29 -4.80
C SER A 105 2.00 -6.34 -4.51
N PRO A 106 1.61 -7.14 -5.52
CA PRO A 106 0.82 -8.33 -5.28
C PRO A 106 1.69 -9.39 -4.59
N VAL A 107 1.16 -9.99 -3.53
CA VAL A 107 1.88 -10.99 -2.74
C VAL A 107 0.99 -12.18 -2.39
N VAL A 108 1.62 -13.33 -2.22
CA VAL A 108 1.08 -14.48 -1.48
C VAL A 108 1.84 -14.58 -0.15
N VAL A 109 1.11 -14.78 0.93
CA VAL A 109 1.67 -14.90 2.28
C VAL A 109 1.81 -16.37 2.63
N ARG A 110 3.04 -16.84 2.85
CA ARG A 110 3.30 -18.26 3.17
C ARG A 110 2.67 -18.62 4.50
N GLY A 111 1.92 -19.73 4.52
CA GLY A 111 1.14 -20.16 5.69
C GLY A 111 -0.29 -19.60 5.72
N GLU A 112 -0.59 -18.63 4.84
CA GLU A 112 -1.93 -18.11 4.58
C GLU A 112 -2.29 -18.32 3.10
N ASP A 113 -1.76 -19.36 2.46
CA ASP A 113 -1.91 -19.60 1.02
C ASP A 113 -3.41 -19.74 0.62
N ALA A 114 -4.25 -20.27 1.52
CA ALA A 114 -5.70 -20.35 1.31
C ALA A 114 -6.40 -18.99 1.20
N GLU A 115 -5.75 -17.91 1.68
CA GLU A 115 -6.27 -16.56 1.52
C GLU A 115 -5.94 -15.99 0.14
N GLY A 116 -5.09 -16.61 -0.67
CA GLY A 116 -4.78 -16.17 -2.02
C GLY A 116 -4.04 -14.83 -2.09
N VAL A 117 -4.17 -14.16 -3.24
CA VAL A 117 -3.41 -12.94 -3.54
C VAL A 117 -3.87 -11.76 -2.69
N LYS A 118 -2.91 -11.06 -2.11
CA LYS A 118 -3.08 -9.83 -1.32
C LYS A 118 -2.23 -8.70 -1.91
N VAL A 119 -2.52 -7.46 -1.52
CA VAL A 119 -1.70 -6.29 -1.88
C VAL A 119 -0.91 -5.83 -0.66
N TRP A 120 0.42 -5.87 -0.77
CA TRP A 120 1.31 -5.39 0.27
C TRP A 120 1.75 -3.96 -0.02
N GLY A 121 1.39 -3.02 0.86
CA GLY A 121 1.86 -1.64 0.82
C GLY A 121 3.10 -1.43 1.70
N TYR A 122 4.13 -0.76 1.18
CA TYR A 122 5.41 -0.58 1.87
C TYR A 122 6.10 0.77 1.59
N SER A 123 7.15 1.05 2.37
CA SER A 123 7.87 2.32 2.35
C SER A 123 8.93 2.39 1.25
N LYS A 124 9.44 3.59 0.98
CA LYS A 124 10.52 3.80 0.02
C LYS A 124 11.78 2.98 0.32
N THR A 125 12.14 2.82 1.60
CA THR A 125 13.31 2.04 2.00
C THR A 125 13.15 0.56 1.64
N VAL A 126 11.95 0.01 1.81
CA VAL A 126 11.63 -1.37 1.41
C VAL A 126 11.69 -1.49 -0.11
N TYR A 127 11.13 -0.52 -0.84
CA TYR A 127 11.19 -0.46 -2.30
C TYR A 127 12.63 -0.45 -2.83
N GLU A 128 13.49 0.42 -2.29
CA GLU A 128 14.91 0.49 -2.67
C GLU A 128 15.62 -0.84 -2.42
N GLY A 129 15.33 -1.53 -1.31
CA GLY A 129 15.85 -2.86 -1.01
C GLY A 129 15.38 -3.93 -1.99
N LEU A 130 14.11 -3.90 -2.41
CA LEU A 130 13.56 -4.82 -3.43
C LEU A 130 14.22 -4.60 -4.78
N LEU A 131 14.40 -3.35 -5.22
CA LEU A 131 15.09 -3.05 -6.47
C LEU A 131 16.53 -3.55 -6.45
N GLN A 132 17.27 -3.35 -5.35
CA GLN A 132 18.62 -3.88 -5.21
C GLN A 132 18.67 -5.40 -5.31
N LEU A 133 17.65 -6.09 -4.78
CA LEU A 133 17.55 -7.54 -4.85
C LEU A 133 17.30 -8.02 -6.29
N VAL A 134 16.38 -7.39 -7.02
CA VAL A 134 16.04 -7.73 -8.41
C VAL A 134 17.19 -7.43 -9.37
N LEU A 135 17.90 -6.32 -9.14
CA LEU A 135 19.04 -5.91 -9.97
C LEU A 135 20.30 -6.73 -9.67
N ASN A 136 20.29 -7.56 -8.63
CA ASN A 136 21.41 -8.43 -8.31
C ASN A 136 21.35 -9.70 -9.19
N PRO A 137 22.36 -9.94 -10.05
CA PRO A 137 22.38 -11.08 -10.97
C PRO A 137 22.37 -12.44 -10.25
N ASP A 138 22.77 -12.52 -8.98
CA ASP A 138 22.80 -13.75 -8.21
C ASP A 138 21.39 -14.27 -7.83
N TYR A 139 20.39 -13.38 -7.77
CA TYR A 139 19.02 -13.72 -7.37
C TYR A 139 18.06 -13.93 -8.54
N GLY A 140 18.38 -13.39 -9.72
CA GLY A 140 17.53 -13.49 -10.89
C GLY A 140 16.15 -12.82 -10.71
N ASP A 141 15.15 -13.32 -11.43
CA ASP A 141 13.77 -12.84 -11.28
C ASP A 141 13.12 -13.44 -10.02
N ILE A 142 13.08 -12.66 -8.95
CA ILE A 142 12.47 -13.06 -7.67
C ILE A 142 10.96 -13.31 -7.79
N THR A 143 10.31 -12.82 -8.85
CA THR A 143 8.86 -12.97 -9.08
C THR A 143 8.51 -14.15 -9.96
N ASP A 144 9.49 -14.84 -10.56
CA ASP A 144 9.24 -15.96 -11.48
C ASP A 144 8.30 -17.01 -10.84
N PRO A 145 7.23 -17.47 -11.53
CA PRO A 145 6.26 -18.37 -10.94
C PRO A 145 6.79 -19.72 -10.47
N HIS A 146 7.87 -20.20 -11.10
CA HIS A 146 8.44 -21.53 -10.88
C HIS A 146 9.75 -21.49 -10.08
N ASN A 147 10.56 -20.45 -10.28
CA ASN A 147 11.94 -20.33 -9.81
C ASN A 147 12.26 -18.98 -9.14
N GLY A 148 11.25 -18.19 -8.78
CA GLY A 148 11.48 -16.95 -8.02
C GLY A 148 11.81 -17.23 -6.55
N THR A 149 11.88 -16.16 -5.75
CA THR A 149 12.41 -16.20 -4.39
C THR A 149 11.42 -15.70 -3.36
N ASP A 150 11.20 -16.49 -2.31
CA ASP A 150 10.43 -16.04 -1.15
C ASP A 150 11.23 -15.05 -0.31
N LEU A 151 10.56 -14.03 0.22
CA LEU A 151 11.12 -12.97 1.02
C LEU A 151 10.72 -13.13 2.48
N VAL A 152 11.70 -13.08 3.37
CA VAL A 152 11.48 -12.98 4.81
C VAL A 152 11.43 -11.50 5.18
N LEU A 153 10.29 -11.09 5.72
CA LEU A 153 10.03 -9.74 6.22
C LEU A 153 10.10 -9.77 7.74
N THR A 154 11.11 -9.10 8.30
CA THR A 154 11.19 -8.89 9.74
C THR A 154 10.60 -7.53 10.06
N TYR A 155 9.38 -7.50 10.60
CA TYR A 155 8.70 -6.28 11.01
C TYR A 155 8.77 -6.12 12.53
N GLY A 156 9.21 -4.95 12.99
CA GLY A 156 9.28 -4.67 14.41
C GLY A 156 9.96 -3.35 14.71
N LYS A 157 10.02 -3.00 15.99
CA LYS A 157 10.67 -1.80 16.48
C LYS A 157 11.99 -2.17 17.16
N ALA A 158 13.11 -1.85 16.52
CA ALA A 158 14.42 -2.08 17.10
C ALA A 158 14.60 -1.28 18.42
N PRO A 159 15.37 -1.78 19.40
CA PRO A 159 15.65 -1.04 20.64
C PRO A 159 16.24 0.35 20.34
N GLY A 160 15.61 1.39 20.88
CA GLY A 160 16.01 2.79 20.66
C GLY A 160 15.53 3.41 19.34
N ALA A 161 14.93 2.64 18.42
CA ALA A 161 14.28 3.22 17.26
C ALA A 161 13.00 3.96 17.67
N MET A 162 12.71 5.08 17.01
CA MET A 162 11.46 5.82 17.26
C MET A 162 10.24 5.13 16.61
N TYR A 163 10.46 4.43 15.49
CA TYR A 163 9.41 3.85 14.64
C TYR A 163 9.71 2.39 14.31
N PRO A 164 8.67 1.57 14.03
CA PRO A 164 8.88 0.23 13.49
C PRO A 164 9.44 0.32 12.07
N SER A 165 10.22 -0.68 11.70
CA SER A 165 10.76 -0.85 10.34
C SER A 165 10.48 -2.25 9.85
N THR A 166 10.51 -2.41 8.53
CA THR A 166 10.48 -3.73 7.89
C THR A 166 11.84 -3.95 7.25
N ASN A 167 12.53 -5.02 7.64
CA ASN A 167 13.74 -5.48 6.97
C ASN A 167 13.39 -6.63 6.03
N ILE A 168 14.02 -6.68 4.86
CA ILE A 168 13.79 -7.72 3.86
C ILE A 168 15.04 -8.59 3.76
N THR A 169 14.85 -9.91 3.73
CA THR A 169 15.91 -10.85 3.41
C THR A 169 15.38 -11.91 2.45
N ALA A 170 16.05 -12.09 1.32
CA ALA A 170 15.70 -13.11 0.36
C ALA A 170 16.10 -14.50 0.87
N ARG A 171 15.24 -15.51 0.66
CA ARG A 171 15.63 -16.90 0.92
C ARG A 171 16.70 -17.35 -0.07
N ARG A 172 17.61 -18.20 0.39
CA ARG A 172 18.72 -18.73 -0.44
C ARG A 172 18.28 -19.65 -1.57
N LYS A 173 17.08 -20.24 -1.47
CA LYS A 173 16.57 -21.22 -2.43
C LYS A 173 15.38 -20.64 -3.15
N ALA A 174 15.45 -20.66 -4.48
CA ALA A 174 14.32 -20.45 -5.35
C ALA A 174 13.25 -21.52 -5.11
N THR A 175 11.99 -21.11 -5.19
CA THR A 175 10.82 -21.95 -4.99
C THR A 175 9.71 -21.54 -5.95
N ALA A 176 8.85 -22.48 -6.33
CA ALA A 176 7.61 -22.17 -7.03
C ALA A 176 6.64 -21.42 -6.12
N ILE A 177 5.76 -20.59 -6.69
CA ILE A 177 4.72 -19.89 -5.93
C ILE A 177 3.75 -20.91 -5.30
N SER A 178 3.43 -22.00 -5.99
CA SER A 178 2.72 -23.13 -5.40
C SER A 178 3.25 -24.45 -5.97
N THR A 179 3.12 -25.53 -5.21
CA THR A 179 3.34 -26.90 -5.70
C THR A 179 2.14 -27.44 -6.48
N ASP A 180 0.97 -26.79 -6.35
CA ASP A 180 -0.26 -27.11 -7.09
C ASP A 180 -0.38 -26.19 -8.32
N SER A 181 -0.45 -26.79 -9.51
CA SER A 181 -0.56 -26.06 -10.78
C SER A 181 -1.86 -25.27 -10.90
N ASP A 182 -2.96 -25.78 -10.34
CA ASP A 182 -4.26 -25.13 -10.44
C ASP A 182 -4.25 -23.86 -9.57
N GLN A 183 -3.73 -23.98 -8.34
CA GLN A 183 -3.58 -22.84 -7.43
C GLN A 183 -2.59 -21.80 -7.97
N MET A 184 -1.49 -22.24 -8.59
CA MET A 184 -0.56 -21.32 -9.24
C MET A 184 -1.25 -20.50 -10.33
N SER A 185 -2.04 -21.16 -11.19
CA SER A 185 -2.79 -20.49 -12.24
C SER A 185 -3.79 -19.50 -11.67
N GLU A 186 -4.51 -19.89 -10.60
CA GLU A 186 -5.43 -19.00 -9.88
C GLU A 186 -4.74 -17.74 -9.35
N TYR A 187 -3.53 -17.85 -8.80
CA TYR A 187 -2.79 -16.68 -8.33
C TYR A 187 -2.37 -15.73 -9.46
N LEU A 188 -1.93 -16.28 -10.59
CA LEU A 188 -1.51 -15.48 -11.75
C LEU A 188 -2.71 -14.80 -12.43
N ASP A 189 -3.88 -15.44 -12.39
CA ASP A 189 -5.12 -14.88 -12.94
C ASP A 189 -5.79 -13.88 -11.98
N SER A 190 -5.50 -13.96 -10.67
CA SER A 190 -6.04 -13.08 -9.61
C SER A 190 -5.19 -11.83 -9.36
N GLU A 191 -4.56 -11.30 -10.40
CA GLU A 191 -3.82 -10.04 -10.32
C GLU A 191 -4.73 -8.89 -9.83
N PRO A 192 -4.35 -8.16 -8.77
CA PRO A 192 -5.11 -7.01 -8.29
C PRO A 192 -5.21 -5.91 -9.35
N ASP A 193 -6.37 -5.28 -9.46
CA ASP A 193 -6.56 -4.10 -10.30
C ASP A 193 -5.90 -2.88 -9.63
N PHE A 194 -4.65 -2.61 -10.04
CA PHE A 194 -3.88 -1.50 -9.52
C PHE A 194 -4.34 -0.14 -10.04
N ASP A 195 -5.01 -0.09 -11.19
CA ASP A 195 -5.52 1.15 -11.79
C ASP A 195 -6.70 1.71 -10.98
N ASN A 196 -7.52 0.81 -10.42
CA ASN A 196 -8.67 1.15 -9.59
C ASN A 196 -8.45 0.83 -8.09
N LEU A 197 -7.20 0.71 -7.66
CA LEU A 197 -6.86 0.35 -6.28
C LEU A 197 -7.28 1.41 -5.25
N PHE A 198 -7.29 2.67 -5.66
CA PHE A 198 -7.65 3.81 -4.80
C PHE A 198 -8.58 4.76 -5.54
N GLU A 199 -9.43 5.45 -4.79
CA GLU A 199 -10.31 6.49 -5.33
C GLU A 199 -9.48 7.65 -5.92
N VAL A 200 -9.77 8.01 -7.17
CA VAL A 200 -9.25 9.21 -7.83
C VAL A 200 -10.24 10.34 -7.63
N LYS A 201 -9.80 11.39 -6.93
CA LYS A 201 -10.62 12.58 -6.67
C LYS A 201 -10.58 13.57 -7.82
N SER A 202 -11.72 14.19 -8.11
CA SER A 202 -11.80 15.25 -9.12
C SER A 202 -11.06 16.51 -8.66
N LYS A 203 -10.79 17.43 -9.60
CA LYS A 203 -10.20 18.73 -9.28
C LYS A 203 -11.09 19.50 -8.29
N GLU A 204 -12.40 19.45 -8.48
CA GLU A 204 -13.40 20.10 -7.64
C GLU A 204 -13.35 19.55 -6.21
N ASP A 205 -13.26 18.22 -6.05
CA ASP A 205 -13.14 17.58 -4.75
C ASP A 205 -11.83 17.97 -4.05
N VAL A 206 -10.71 17.94 -4.78
CA VAL A 206 -9.40 18.33 -4.22
C VAL A 206 -9.37 19.81 -3.84
N THR A 207 -10.06 20.67 -4.59
CA THR A 207 -10.23 22.08 -4.24
C THR A 207 -11.04 22.22 -2.95
N ALA A 208 -12.17 21.52 -2.83
CA ALA A 208 -13.00 21.56 -1.62
C ALA A 208 -12.26 21.05 -0.38
N ILE A 209 -11.42 20.02 -0.53
CA ILE A 209 -10.54 19.51 0.53
C ILE A 209 -9.54 20.59 0.97
N LEU A 210 -8.87 21.24 0.01
CA LEU A 210 -7.93 22.32 0.29
C LEU A 210 -8.61 23.51 0.96
N ASP A 211 -9.76 23.96 0.46
CA ASP A 211 -10.48 25.09 1.01
C ASP A 211 -10.91 24.84 2.46
N ARG A 212 -11.41 23.63 2.76
CA ARG A 212 -11.75 23.23 4.12
C ARG A 212 -10.54 23.26 5.06
N PHE A 213 -9.39 22.79 4.57
CA PHE A 213 -8.13 22.85 5.30
C PHE A 213 -7.70 24.29 5.59
N LEU A 214 -7.79 25.20 4.60
CA LEU A 214 -7.39 26.60 4.74
C LEU A 214 -8.32 27.41 5.66
N LEU A 215 -9.62 27.09 5.67
CA LEU A 215 -10.61 27.74 6.55
C LEU A 215 -10.46 27.33 8.03
N GLY A 216 -9.48 26.48 8.36
CA GLY A 216 -9.28 25.98 9.71
C GLY A 216 -10.41 25.04 10.16
N GLY A 217 -11.05 24.35 9.20
CA GLY A 217 -12.12 23.42 9.49
C GLY A 217 -11.64 22.33 10.45
N GLU A 218 -12.04 22.47 11.72
CA GLU A 218 -12.11 21.35 12.65
C GLU A 218 -12.88 20.24 11.95
N SER A 219 -12.25 19.08 11.82
CA SER A 219 -12.94 17.85 11.49
C SER A 219 -14.15 17.73 12.41
N ASP A 220 -15.35 17.64 11.82
CA ASP A 220 -16.59 17.42 12.57
C ASP A 220 -16.39 16.35 13.63
N THR A 221 -16.70 16.75 14.86
CA THR A 221 -16.69 15.93 16.06
C THR A 221 -17.59 14.70 15.92
N SER A 222 -16.99 13.52 15.99
CA SER A 222 -17.52 12.45 16.85
C SER A 222 -16.35 11.77 17.55
N GLU A 223 -16.29 12.02 18.86
CA GLU A 223 -15.29 11.62 19.86
C GLU A 223 -13.95 12.39 19.83
N GLY A 224 -13.80 13.21 20.87
CA GLY A 224 -12.78 14.24 20.96
C GLY A 224 -11.36 13.70 20.97
N VAL A 225 -10.56 14.21 20.06
CA VAL A 225 -9.10 14.18 20.19
C VAL A 225 -8.71 15.41 20.99
N VAL A 226 -8.65 15.24 22.31
CA VAL A 226 -7.67 15.97 23.13
C VAL A 226 -6.36 15.82 22.38
N VAL A 227 -5.73 16.92 21.94
CA VAL A 227 -4.37 16.89 21.40
C VAL A 227 -3.48 16.28 22.49
N PRO A 228 -3.13 14.98 22.45
CA PRO A 228 -2.28 14.43 23.47
C PRO A 228 -0.87 14.66 22.92
N ASN A 229 -0.11 15.48 23.63
CA ASN A 229 1.33 15.48 23.45
C ASN A 229 1.83 14.06 23.84
N LYS A 230 1.85 13.12 22.89
CA LYS A 230 2.31 11.73 23.08
C LYS A 230 2.96 11.18 21.81
N THR A 231 4.29 11.15 21.85
CA THR A 231 5.15 10.02 21.49
C THR A 231 4.52 8.89 20.65
N GLY A 232 4.98 8.75 19.40
CA GLY A 232 5.11 7.43 18.77
C GLY A 232 4.35 7.17 17.46
N GLY A 233 4.45 8.06 16.47
CA GLY A 233 4.02 7.83 15.08
C GLY A 233 3.93 9.17 14.34
N THR A 234 4.41 9.27 13.10
CA THR A 234 4.04 10.46 12.30
C THR A 234 2.58 10.31 11.88
N ASP A 235 1.83 11.40 11.88
CA ASP A 235 0.43 11.46 11.42
C ASP A 235 0.24 10.70 10.07
N VAL A 236 1.24 10.83 9.21
CA VAL A 236 1.35 10.18 7.89
C VAL A 236 1.40 8.64 7.94
N ASP A 237 2.07 8.04 8.93
CA ASP A 237 2.14 6.57 9.06
C ASP A 237 0.80 6.00 9.53
N THR A 238 0.12 6.73 10.42
CA THR A 238 -1.24 6.38 10.87
C THR A 238 -2.23 6.55 9.72
N ALA A 239 -2.20 7.67 9.02
CA ALA A 239 -3.03 7.92 7.84
C ALA A 239 -2.83 6.85 6.76
N PHE A 240 -1.59 6.43 6.52
CA PHE A 240 -1.32 5.34 5.59
C PHE A 240 -1.85 3.99 6.10
N LYS A 241 -1.75 3.70 7.40
CA LYS A 241 -2.37 2.49 7.96
C LYS A 241 -3.89 2.53 7.81
N ASP A 242 -4.51 3.67 8.03
CA ASP A 242 -5.95 3.86 7.88
C ASP A 242 -6.38 3.70 6.42
N LEU A 243 -5.61 4.25 5.46
CA LEU A 243 -5.82 4.06 4.02
C LEU A 243 -5.78 2.58 3.61
N LEU A 244 -4.92 1.78 4.23
CA LEU A 244 -4.84 0.33 3.97
C LEU A 244 -5.93 -0.48 4.68
N ASN A 245 -6.71 0.14 5.58
CA ASN A 245 -7.79 -0.49 6.34
C ASN A 245 -9.19 -0.05 5.89
N SER A 246 -9.28 1.04 5.11
CA SER A 246 -10.51 1.57 4.50
C SER A 246 -10.89 0.80 3.25
#